data_AF-A0A1G1YHX9-F1
#
_entry.id   AF-A0A1G1YHX9-F1
#
_cell.length_a   1.000
_cell.length_b   1.000
_cell.length_c   1.000
_cell.angle_alpha   90.00
_cell.angle_beta   90.00
_cell.angle_gamma   90.00
#
_symmetry.space_group_name_H-M   'P 1'
#
loop_
_entity.id
_entity.type
_entity.pdbx_description
1 polymer ?
#
loop_
_entity_poly.entity_id
_entity_poly.type
_entity_poly.pdbx_seq_one_letter_code
_entity_poly.pdbx_strand_id
1 'polypeptide(L)' 'MDAKSSVLITNAAKVKITGKKLLQKEYYHYSGYPGGLKARKMSAVFAKNPAEVLKLTVWNMLPKNKLRAQMIKRLKISN' A
#
# COMPACT_ATOMS: atom_id res chain seq x y z
N MET A 1 -16.96 12.29 16.58
CA MET A 1 -17.55 10.96 16.35
C MET A 1 -16.67 10.19 15.38
N ASP A 2 -15.94 9.19 15.85
CA ASP A 2 -15.23 8.23 14.97
C ASP A 2 -16.21 7.11 14.58
N ALA A 3 -16.65 7.06 13.33
CA ALA A 3 -17.41 5.92 12.83
C ALA A 3 -16.49 4.69 12.81
N LYS A 4 -16.79 3.70 13.64
CA LYS A 4 -15.94 2.53 13.94
C LYS A 4 -16.03 1.45 12.84
N SER A 5 -16.00 1.85 11.58
CA SER A 5 -16.12 0.95 10.43
C SER A 5 -14.81 0.22 10.15
N SER A 6 -14.91 -1.08 9.86
CA SER A 6 -13.80 -1.93 9.43
C SER A 6 -14.06 -2.44 8.01
N VAL A 7 -13.01 -2.54 7.19
CA VAL A 7 -13.13 -2.93 5.77
C VAL A 7 -12.27 -4.16 5.54
N LEU A 8 -12.87 -5.19 4.94
CA LEU A 8 -12.19 -6.40 4.48
C LEU A 8 -12.14 -6.39 2.95
N ILE A 9 -10.93 -6.44 2.38
CA ILE A 9 -10.72 -6.63 0.95
C ILE A 9 -10.29 -8.08 0.75
N THR A 10 -11.01 -8.80 -0.11
CA THR A 10 -10.66 -10.17 -0.55
C THR A 10 -10.15 -10.15 -2.00
N ASN A 11 -9.48 -11.21 -2.44
CA ASN A 11 -8.97 -11.37 -3.81
C ASN A 11 -8.06 -10.21 -4.28
N ALA A 12 -7.15 -9.74 -3.43
CA ALA A 12 -6.24 -8.63 -3.78
C ALA A 12 -5.41 -8.89 -5.05
N ALA A 13 -5.08 -10.15 -5.34
CA ALA A 13 -4.36 -10.56 -6.56
C ALA A 13 -5.12 -10.28 -7.87
N LYS A 14 -6.46 -10.19 -7.84
CA LYS A 14 -7.28 -10.00 -9.05
C LYS A 14 -7.51 -8.53 -9.41
N VAL A 15 -6.92 -7.60 -8.66
CA VAL A 15 -7.07 -6.17 -8.90
C VAL A 15 -6.43 -5.78 -10.23
N LYS A 16 -7.23 -5.16 -11.10
CA LYS A 16 -6.77 -4.65 -12.40
C LYS A 16 -6.08 -3.30 -12.23
N ILE A 17 -4.79 -3.26 -12.56
CA ILE A 17 -4.03 -2.01 -12.67
C ILE A 17 -4.05 -1.58 -14.13
N THR A 18 -4.51 -0.37 -14.42
CA THR A 18 -4.63 0.14 -15.79
C THR A 18 -3.32 0.70 -16.34
N GLY A 19 -3.12 0.55 -17.65
CA GLY A 19 -2.01 1.12 -18.40
C GLY A 19 -0.64 0.55 -18.02
N LYS A 20 0.42 1.37 -18.14
CA LYS A 20 1.81 0.99 -17.85
C LYS A 20 2.22 1.19 -16.39
N LYS A 21 1.27 1.52 -15.50
CA LYS A 21 1.54 1.85 -14.09
C LYS A 21 2.22 0.70 -13.34
N LEU A 22 1.88 -0.54 -13.68
CA LEU A 22 2.46 -1.73 -13.05
C LEU A 22 3.98 -1.83 -13.28
N LEU A 23 4.45 -1.35 -14.44
CA LEU A 23 5.86 -1.40 -14.84
C LEU A 23 6.64 -0.12 -14.49
N GLN A 24 5.97 1.03 -14.57
CA GLN A 24 6.62 2.34 -14.42
C GLN A 24 6.62 2.86 -12.98
N LYS A 25 5.70 2.41 -12.14
CA LYS A 25 5.63 2.90 -10.76
C LYS A 25 6.70 2.23 -9.91
N GLU A 26 7.50 3.06 -9.24
CA GLU A 26 8.53 2.62 -8.31
C GLU A 26 8.23 3.12 -6.90
N TYR A 27 8.44 2.23 -5.93
CA TYR A 27 8.36 2.53 -4.51
C TYR A 27 9.76 2.82 -3.99
N TYR A 28 9.95 4.01 -3.44
CA TYR A 28 11.20 4.45 -2.85
C TYR A 28 11.15 4.37 -1.33
N HIS A 29 12.20 3.85 -0.73
CA HIS A 29 12.39 3.83 0.72
C HIS A 29 13.84 4.21 1.04
N TYR A 30 14.01 5.25 1.85
CA TYR A 30 15.33 5.68 2.33
C TYR A 30 15.54 5.20 3.76
N SER A 31 16.70 4.59 4.01
CA SER A 31 17.04 4.05 5.33
C SER A 31 17.63 5.06 6.31
N GLY A 32 18.02 6.26 5.87
CA GLY A 32 18.65 7.28 6.70
C GLY A 32 20.15 7.45 6.45
N TYR A 33 20.82 6.44 5.90
CA TYR A 33 22.26 6.45 5.62
C TYR A 33 22.59 6.86 4.17
N PRO A 34 23.74 7.52 3.91
CA PRO A 34 24.22 7.78 2.55
C PRO A 34 24.23 6.51 1.69
N GLY A 35 23.67 6.56 0.48
CA GLY A 35 23.50 5.39 -0.39
C GLY A 35 22.38 4.43 0.00
N GLY A 36 21.65 4.70 1.08
CA GLY A 36 20.62 3.85 1.65
C GLY A 36 19.24 3.91 0.96
N LEU A 37 19.17 4.38 -0.28
CA LEU A 37 17.94 4.46 -1.06
C LEU A 37 17.62 3.11 -1.71
N LYS A 38 16.43 2.58 -1.44
CA LYS A 38 15.93 1.34 -2.04
C LYS A 38 14.74 1.66 -2.94
N ALA A 39 14.86 1.31 -4.22
CA ALA A 39 13.77 1.38 -5.19
C ALA A 39 13.22 -0.02 -5.47
N ARG A 40 11.89 -0.15 -5.49
CA ARG A 40 11.19 -1.41 -5.82
C ARG A 40 10.11 -1.14 -6.85
N LYS A 41 10.15 -1.82 -8.00
CA LYS A 41 9.09 -1.74 -9.01
C LYS A 41 7.78 -2.27 -8.46
N MET A 42 6.66 -1.64 -8.83
CA MET A 42 5.33 -2.07 -8.40
C MET A 42 5.01 -3.49 -8.88
N SER A 43 5.48 -3.88 -10.07
CA SER A 43 5.38 -5.25 -10.58
C SER A 43 5.94 -6.29 -9.61
N ALA A 44 7.15 -6.05 -9.09
CA ALA A 44 7.83 -6.95 -8.17
C ALA A 44 7.11 -7.02 -6.81
N VAL A 45 6.62 -5.87 -6.31
CA VAL A 45 5.85 -5.84 -5.06
C VAL A 45 4.51 -6.55 -5.24
N PHE A 46 3.83 -6.34 -6.36
CA PHE A 46 2.54 -6.97 -6.65
C PHE A 46 2.65 -8.50 -6.80
N ALA A 47 3.71 -8.98 -7.46
CA ALA A 47 3.98 -10.41 -7.59
C ALA A 47 4.29 -11.07 -6.25
N LYS A 48 5.02 -10.39 -5.36
CA LYS A 48 5.37 -10.92 -4.04
C LYS A 48 4.23 -10.84 -3.03
N ASN A 49 3.55 -9.69 -2.97
CA ASN A 49 2.47 -9.43 -2.04
C ASN A 49 1.50 -8.36 -2.60
N PRO A 50 0.42 -8.75 -3.29
CA PRO A 50 -0.53 -7.80 -3.86
C PRO A 50 -1.27 -6.98 -2.80
N ALA A 51 -1.42 -7.52 -1.58
CA ALA A 51 -2.03 -6.79 -0.47
C ALA A 51 -1.20 -5.58 -0.02
N GLU A 52 0.13 -5.64 -0.15
CA GLU A 52 1.02 -4.53 0.21
C GLU A 52 0.78 -3.31 -0.69
N VAL A 53 0.58 -3.52 -1.99
CA VAL A 53 0.28 -2.46 -2.97
C VAL A 53 -1.00 -1.71 -2.59
N LEU A 54 -2.06 -2.44 -2.25
CA LEU A 54 -3.34 -1.86 -1.83
C LEU A 54 -3.20 -1.14 -0.50
N LYS A 55 -2.53 -1.75 0.48
CA LYS A 55 -2.31 -1.15 1.80
C LYS A 55 -1.54 0.17 1.72
N LEU A 56 -0.48 0.23 0.93
CA LEU A 56 0.31 1.45 0.69
C LEU A 56 -0.53 2.53 -0.01
N THR A 57 -1.39 2.13 -0.94
CA THR A 57 -2.27 3.06 -1.65
C THR A 57 -3.29 3.68 -0.69
N VAL A 58 -4.00 2.85 0.09
CA VAL A 58 -4.98 3.34 1.08
C VAL A 58 -4.29 4.18 2.15
N TRP A 59 -3.11 3.77 2.63
CA TRP A 59 -2.31 4.54 3.58
C TRP A 59 -2.01 5.96 3.10
N ASN A 60 -1.69 6.11 1.82
CA ASN A 60 -1.42 7.42 1.22
C ASN A 60 -2.68 8.25 0.97
N MET A 61 -3.87 7.63 0.96
CA MET A 61 -5.17 8.32 0.87
C MET A 61 -5.71 8.76 2.24
N LEU A 62 -5.17 8.25 3.35
CA LEU A 62 -5.60 8.63 4.69
C LEU A 62 -4.99 9.98 5.13
N PRO A 63 -5.73 10.77 5.93
CA PRO A 63 -5.23 12.04 6.47
C PRO A 63 -3.95 11.82 7.29
N LYS A 64 -2.96 12.70 7.12
CA LYS A 64 -1.67 12.61 7.80
C LYS A 64 -1.78 13.14 9.24
N ASN A 65 -2.41 12.37 10.12
CA ASN A 65 -2.58 12.69 11.53
C ASN A 65 -2.24 11.50 12.44
N LYS A 66 -2.30 11.69 13.76
CA LYS A 66 -2.03 10.64 14.76
C LYS A 66 -2.98 9.43 14.64
N LEU A 67 -4.20 9.65 14.16
CA LEU A 67 -5.22 8.61 13.98
C LEU A 67 -4.95 7.73 12.75
N ARG A 68 -4.13 8.17 11.78
CA ARG A 68 -3.83 7.41 10.56
C ARG A 68 -3.37 5.98 10.84
N ALA A 69 -2.47 5.82 11.82
CA ALA A 69 -1.94 4.53 12.24
C ALA A 69 -3.01 3.62 12.85
N GLN A 70 -4.06 4.18 13.45
CA GLN A 70 -5.19 3.42 13.98
C GLN A 70 -6.21 3.10 12.87
N MET A 71 -6.48 4.04 11.97
CA MET A 71 -7.40 3.86 10.85
C MET A 71 -6.93 2.76 9.90
N ILE A 72 -5.64 2.71 9.56
CA ILE A 72 -5.12 1.67 8.65
C ILE A 72 -5.20 0.26 9.24
N LYS A 73 -5.20 0.12 10.58
CA LYS A 73 -5.36 -1.18 11.25
C LYS A 73 -6.77 -1.74 11.08
N ARG A 74 -7.75 -0.90 10.76
CA ARG A 74 -9.14 -1.32 10.46
C ARG A 74 -9.28 -1.91 9.04
N LEU A 75 -8.28 -1.72 8.19
CA LEU A 75 -8.22 -2.34 6.86
C LEU A 75 -7.58 -3.74 6.96
N LYS A 76 -8.38 -4.77 6.71
CA LYS A 76 -7.90 -6.14 6.56
C LYS A 76 -7.88 -6.52 5.08
N ILE A 77 -6.82 -7.17 4.64
CA ILE A 77 -6.68 -7.65 3.27
C ILE A 77 -6.37 -9.13 3.33
N SER A 78 -7.25 -9.94 2.75
CA SER A 78 -7.06 -11.38 2.55
C SER A 78 -6.77 -11.63 1.08
N ASN A 79 -5.86 -12.55 0.81
CA ASN A 79 -5.69 -13.12 -0.53
C ASN A 79 -6.56 -14.37 -0.67
#